data_AF-A0A507AV89-F1
#
_entry.id   AF-A0A507AV89-F1
#
_cell.length_a   1.000
_cell.length_b   1.000
_cell.length_c   1.000
_cell.angle_alpha   90.00
_cell.angle_beta   90.00
_cell.angle_gamma   90.00
#
_symmetry.space_group_name_H-M   'P 1'
#
loop_
_entity.id
_entity.type
_entity.pdbx_description
1 polymer ?
#
loop_
_entity_poly.entity_id
_entity_poly.type
_entity_poly.pdbx_seq_one_letter_code
_entity_poly.pdbx_strand_id
1 'polypeptide(L)'
;MLSLTTASAEEIGTPTPIGSFVYALPDAIEATLEFTSRLAKLVAKKTQLPTYVSNSISLASTGLGGTMEEEMEAYRKVVEVVMPRIQHLAQGAAPLPNGVNSS
;
A
#
# COMPACT_ATOMS: atom_id res chain seq x y z
N MET A 1 -3.99 -17.19 2.31
CA MET A 1 -3.30 -16.76 1.07
C MET A 1 -3.52 -17.85 0.03
N LEU A 2 -4.19 -17.52 -1.08
CA LEU A 2 -4.33 -18.45 -2.21
C LEU A 2 -3.17 -18.16 -3.18
N SER A 3 -2.39 -19.18 -3.50
CA SER A 3 -1.30 -19.09 -4.48
C SER A 3 -1.57 -20.08 -5.60
N LEU A 4 -1.51 -19.58 -6.84
CA LEU A 4 -1.69 -20.38 -8.04
C LEU A 4 -0.35 -20.41 -8.77
N THR A 5 0.21 -21.59 -8.97
CA THR A 5 1.44 -21.79 -9.74
C THR A 5 1.26 -22.99 -10.67
N THR A 6 1.95 -22.96 -11.80
CA THR A 6 2.10 -24.10 -12.71
C THR A 6 3.53 -24.61 -12.62
N ALA A 7 3.72 -25.92 -12.65
CA ALA A 7 5.06 -26.53 -12.72
C ALA A 7 5.05 -27.63 -13.78
N SER A 8 6.08 -27.67 -14.64
CA SER A 8 6.37 -28.86 -15.43
C SER A 8 6.98 -29.96 -14.54
N ALA A 9 7.08 -31.19 -15.06
CA ALA A 9 7.70 -32.30 -14.33
C ALA A 9 9.17 -32.00 -13.98
N GLU A 10 9.87 -31.21 -14.79
CA GLU A 10 11.25 -30.79 -14.54
C GLU A 10 11.38 -29.67 -13.50
N GLU A 11 10.30 -28.94 -13.21
CA GLU A 11 10.29 -27.76 -12.32
C GLU A 11 9.81 -28.08 -10.90
N ILE A 12 9.52 -29.35 -10.61
CA ILE A 12 9.05 -29.77 -9.28
C ILE A 12 10.13 -29.46 -8.23
N GLY A 13 9.78 -28.58 -7.28
CA GLY A 13 10.65 -28.18 -6.18
C GLY A 13 11.53 -26.96 -6.47
N THR A 14 11.41 -26.34 -7.66
CA THR A 14 12.07 -25.06 -7.95
C THR A 14 11.18 -23.88 -7.55
N PRO A 15 11.73 -22.81 -6.94
CA PRO A 15 10.96 -21.64 -6.58
C PRO A 15 10.60 -20.79 -7.82
N THR A 16 9.32 -20.55 -8.04
CA THR A 16 8.80 -19.72 -9.15
C THR A 16 8.57 -18.26 -8.72
N PRO A 17 8.96 -17.26 -9.53
CA PRO A 17 8.65 -15.85 -9.25
C PRO A 17 7.13 -15.58 -9.18
N ILE A 18 6.69 -14.72 -8.25
CA ILE A 18 5.30 -14.23 -8.21
C ILE A 18 5.12 -13.18 -9.31
N GLY A 19 4.22 -13.44 -10.26
CA GLY A 19 3.89 -12.50 -11.33
C GLY A 19 2.92 -11.40 -10.91
N SER A 20 1.90 -11.73 -10.12
CA SER A 20 0.88 -10.78 -9.66
C SER A 20 0.38 -11.13 -8.26
N PHE A 21 0.00 -10.10 -7.50
CA PHE A 21 -0.66 -10.22 -6.20
C PHE A 21 -1.87 -9.30 -6.18
N VAL A 22 -3.05 -9.88 -6.05
CA VAL A 22 -4.33 -9.14 -6.08
C VAL A 22 -5.00 -9.27 -4.72
N TYR A 23 -5.43 -8.14 -4.18
CA TYR A 23 -6.26 -8.06 -2.98
C TYR A 23 -7.62 -7.47 -3.35
N ALA A 24 -8.70 -8.14 -2.94
CA ALA A 24 -10.07 -7.70 -3.15
C ALA A 24 -10.81 -7.66 -1.82
N LEU A 25 -11.56 -6.59 -1.57
CA LEU A 25 -12.41 -6.39 -0.41
C LEU A 25 -13.84 -6.11 -0.89
N PRO A 26 -14.88 -6.80 -0.38
CA PRO A 26 -16.26 -6.44 -0.67
C PRO A 26 -16.59 -5.05 -0.06
N ASP A 27 -17.34 -4.23 -0.80
CA ASP A 27 -17.83 -2.89 -0.43
C ASP A 27 -16.77 -1.82 -0.12
N ALA A 28 -16.03 -1.39 -1.15
CA ALA A 28 -15.22 -0.17 -1.06
C ALA A 28 -16.13 1.09 -1.13
N ILE A 29 -16.10 1.92 -0.08
CA ILE A 29 -16.76 3.23 -0.10
C ILE A 29 -15.96 4.16 -1.03
N GLU A 30 -16.47 4.39 -2.25
CA GLU A 30 -15.82 5.22 -3.28
C GLU A 30 -15.42 6.61 -2.76
N ALA A 31 -16.20 7.19 -1.85
CA ALA A 31 -15.97 8.54 -1.32
C ALA A 31 -14.60 8.72 -0.62
N THR A 32 -13.92 7.65 -0.20
CA THR A 32 -12.60 7.73 0.44
C THR A 32 -11.48 7.13 -0.42
N LEU A 33 -11.80 6.69 -1.64
CA LEU A 33 -10.88 5.98 -2.52
C LEU A 33 -9.71 6.87 -2.95
N GLU A 34 -9.99 8.12 -3.33
CA GLU A 34 -8.96 9.05 -3.79
C GLU A 34 -7.98 9.39 -2.67
N PHE A 35 -8.48 9.74 -1.48
CA PHE A 35 -7.68 9.97 -0.28
C PHE A 35 -6.73 8.81 0.01
N THR A 36 -7.30 7.60 0.09
CA THR A 36 -6.57 6.37 0.43
C THR A 36 -5.53 6.04 -0.64
N SER A 37 -5.89 6.22 -1.92
CA SER A 37 -4.99 5.99 -3.05
C SER A 37 -3.82 6.98 -3.09
N ARG A 38 -4.06 8.26 -2.79
CA ARG A 38 -3.00 9.29 -2.70
C ARG A 38 -2.02 8.94 -1.59
N LEU A 39 -2.51 8.53 -0.42
CA LEU A 39 -1.67 8.13 0.72
C LEU A 39 -0.82 6.89 0.39
N ALA A 40 -1.44 5.87 -0.21
CA ALA A 40 -0.74 4.66 -0.65
C ALA A 40 0.38 4.97 -1.65
N LYS A 41 0.09 5.78 -2.68
CA LYS A 41 1.08 6.20 -3.68
C LYS A 41 2.23 7.00 -3.05
N LEU A 42 1.93 7.89 -2.12
CA LEU A 42 2.94 8.69 -1.42
C LEU A 42 3.89 7.79 -0.62
N VAL A 43 3.35 6.89 0.19
CA VAL A 43 4.13 5.98 1.04
C VAL A 43 4.96 5.01 0.20
N ALA A 44 4.37 4.38 -0.84
CA ALA A 44 5.09 3.50 -1.74
C ALA A 44 6.24 4.22 -2.46
N LYS A 45 6.01 5.44 -2.95
CA LYS A 45 7.05 6.24 -3.62
C LYS A 45 8.19 6.62 -2.67
N LYS A 46 7.88 6.92 -1.40
CA LYS A 46 8.89 7.35 -0.40
C LYS A 46 9.70 6.19 0.15
N THR A 47 9.08 5.03 0.33
CA THR A 47 9.74 3.86 0.91
C THR A 47 10.33 2.92 -0.12
N GLN A 48 9.88 2.98 -1.38
CA GLN A 48 10.19 1.98 -2.42
C GLN A 48 9.76 0.55 -2.02
N LEU A 49 8.78 0.43 -1.11
CA LEU A 49 8.25 -0.84 -0.63
C LEU A 49 6.78 -1.01 -1.04
N PRO A 50 6.32 -2.26 -1.31
CA PRO A 50 4.91 -2.56 -1.44
C PRO A 50 4.14 -2.06 -0.21
N THR A 51 3.13 -1.22 -0.43
CA THR A 51 2.38 -0.56 0.65
C THR A 51 0.91 -0.92 0.57
N TYR A 52 0.35 -1.39 1.69
CA TYR A 52 -1.09 -1.57 1.87
C TYR A 52 -1.62 -0.43 2.74
N VAL A 53 -2.69 0.23 2.29
CA VAL A 53 -3.37 1.27 3.06
C VAL A 53 -4.83 0.88 3.18
N SER A 54 -5.31 0.80 4.42
CA SER A 54 -6.72 0.68 4.74
C SER A 54 -7.16 1.97 5.41
N ASN A 55 -8.37 2.42 5.09
CA ASN A 55 -8.93 3.66 5.60
C ASN A 55 -10.35 3.40 6.10
N SER A 56 -10.63 3.90 7.31
CA SER A 56 -11.95 3.90 7.95
C SER A 56 -12.37 5.30 8.43
N ILE A 57 -11.69 6.34 7.93
CA ILE A 57 -12.01 7.74 8.23
C ILE A 57 -13.37 8.09 7.61
N SER A 58 -14.25 8.68 8.41
CA SER A 58 -15.46 9.33 7.93
C SER A 58 -15.29 10.84 8.03
N LEU A 59 -15.38 11.52 6.89
CA LEU A 59 -15.41 12.98 6.83
C LEU A 59 -16.83 13.55 6.83
N ALA A 60 -17.86 12.69 6.82
CA ALA A 60 -19.26 13.12 6.76
C ALA A 60 -19.73 13.90 8.00
N SER A 61 -19.02 13.80 9.11
CA SER A 61 -19.34 14.48 10.38
C SER A 61 -18.40 15.65 10.70
N THR A 62 -17.57 16.11 9.75
CA THR A 62 -16.76 17.32 9.95
C THR A 62 -17.65 18.57 9.90
N GLY A 63 -17.18 19.67 10.50
CA GLY A 63 -18.00 20.87 10.75
C GLY A 63 -18.60 21.51 9.50
N LEU A 64 -18.01 21.26 8.32
CA LEU A 64 -18.51 21.74 7.01
C LEU A 64 -19.01 20.62 6.09
N GLY A 65 -19.17 19.38 6.58
CA GLY A 65 -19.76 18.28 5.82
C GLY A 65 -18.79 17.55 4.87
N GLY A 66 -17.52 17.49 5.23
CA GLY A 66 -16.50 16.73 4.50
C GLY A 66 -16.01 17.43 3.24
N THR A 67 -15.82 18.75 3.31
CA THR A 67 -15.33 19.51 2.17
C THR A 67 -13.91 19.08 1.76
N MET A 68 -13.55 19.32 0.50
CA MET A 68 -12.20 19.02 -0.02
C MET A 68 -11.09 19.68 0.80
N GLU A 69 -11.34 20.86 1.36
CA GLU A 69 -10.38 21.60 2.18
C GLU A 69 -10.07 20.85 3.50
N GLU A 70 -11.12 20.34 4.16
CA GLU A 70 -11.01 19.52 5.37
C GLU A 70 -10.33 18.18 5.06
N GLU A 71 -10.64 17.56 3.92
CA GLU A 71 -9.97 16.36 3.45
C GLU A 71 -8.46 16.60 3.25
N MET A 72 -8.09 17.72 2.60
CA MET A 72 -6.68 18.07 2.38
C MET A 72 -5.95 18.41 3.67
N GLU A 73 -6.62 19.02 4.65
CA GLU A 73 -6.04 19.26 5.98
C GLU A 73 -5.82 17.94 6.73
N ALA A 74 -6.82 17.06 6.75
CA ALA A 74 -6.70 15.73 7.33
C ALA A 74 -5.57 14.94 6.67
N TYR A 75 -5.46 15.01 5.34
CA TYR A 75 -4.38 14.38 4.59
C TYR A 75 -3.00 14.87 5.05
N ARG A 76 -2.81 16.20 5.14
CA ARG A 76 -1.54 16.79 5.59
C ARG A 76 -1.16 16.32 7.00
N LYS A 77 -2.11 16.31 7.94
CA LYS A 77 -1.88 15.85 9.32
C LYS A 77 -1.49 14.37 9.38
N VAL A 78 -2.17 13.51 8.60
CA VAL A 78 -1.82 12.08 8.53
C VAL A 78 -0.41 11.91 7.98
N VAL A 79 -0.06 12.61 6.90
CA VAL A 79 1.29 12.56 6.31
C VAL A 79 2.36 13.02 7.29
N GLU A 80 2.12 14.12 8.00
CA GLU A 80 3.04 14.66 9.01
C GLU A 80 3.36 13.65 10.11
N VAL A 81 2.35 12.89 10.57
CA VAL A 81 2.54 11.87 11.62
C VAL A 81 3.14 10.58 11.08
N VAL A 82 2.72 10.13 9.90
CA VAL A 82 3.12 8.83 9.34
C VAL A 82 4.54 8.88 8.80
N MET A 83 4.92 9.93 8.06
CA MET A 83 6.21 9.97 7.36
C MET A 83 7.42 9.78 8.30
N PRO A 84 7.54 10.47 9.43
CA PRO A 84 8.66 10.27 10.36
C PRO A 84 8.68 8.85 10.94
N ARG A 85 7.50 8.27 11.20
CA ARG A 85 7.40 6.92 11.78
C ARG A 85 7.85 5.83 10.82
N ILE A 86 7.69 6.01 9.52
CA ILE A 86 8.05 5.00 8.51
C ILE A 86 9.44 5.21 7.89
N GLN A 87 10.12 6.32 8.18
CA GLN A 87 11.44 6.63 7.59
C GLN A 87 12.50 5.57 7.87
N HIS A 88 12.47 4.93 9.05
CA HIS A 88 13.42 3.88 9.39
C HIS A 88 13.23 2.61 8.53
N LEU A 89 12.02 2.35 8.04
CA LEU A 89 11.73 1.21 7.16
C LEU A 89 12.42 1.36 5.80
N ALA A 90 12.59 2.60 5.32
CA ALA A 90 13.32 2.88 4.09
C ALA A 90 14.85 2.71 4.25
N GLN A 91 15.37 2.86 5.46
CA GLN A 91 16.80 2.74 5.77
C GLN A 91 17.19 1.29 6.13
N GLY A 92 16.22 0.48 6.54
CA GLY A 92 16.39 -0.90 6.97
C GLY A 92 15.99 -1.94 5.92
N ALA A 93 16.00 -1.59 4.62
CA ALA A 93 15.78 -2.55 3.55
C ALA A 93 16.96 -3.53 3.47
N ALA A 94 17.04 -4.47 4.42
CA ALA A 94 17.67 -5.75 4.21
C ALA A 94 17.17 -6.32 2.87
N PRO A 95 17.99 -7.09 2.15
CA PRO A 95 17.60 -7.63 0.86
C PRO A 95 16.24 -8.28 1.04
N LEU A 96 15.22 -7.72 0.39
CA LEU A 96 13.93 -8.37 0.35
C LEU A 96 14.22 -9.74 -0.25
N PRO A 97 13.74 -10.85 0.35
CA PRO A 97 14.08 -12.20 -0.09
C PRO A 97 13.78 -12.50 -1.57
N ASN A 98 13.11 -11.56 -2.26
CA ASN A 98 12.68 -11.65 -3.64
C ASN A 98 13.20 -10.49 -4.53
N GLY A 99 14.21 -9.72 -4.09
CA GLY A 99 14.92 -8.76 -4.93
C GLY A 99 16.01 -9.45 -5.74
N VAL A 100 15.76 -9.70 -7.02
CA VAL A 100 16.77 -10.25 -7.92
C VAL A 100 17.89 -9.23 -8.13
N ASN A 101 19.06 -9.52 -7.57
CA ASN A 101 20.31 -8.97 -8.07
C ASN A 101 20.56 -9.62 -9.43
N SER A 102 19.97 -9.06 -10.48
CA SER A 102 20.30 -9.41 -11.86
C SER A 102 21.26 -8.35 -12.39
N SER A 103 22.55 -8.74 -12.40
CA SER A 103 23.71 -8.15 -13.09
C SER A 103 24.34 -6.89 -12.50
#